data_AF-A0A7V5F1L1-F1
#
_entry.id   AF-A0A7V5F1L1-F1
#
_cell.length_a   1.000
_cell.length_b   1.000
_cell.length_c   1.000
_cell.angle_alpha   90.00
_cell.angle_beta   90.00
_cell.angle_gamma   90.00
#
_symmetry.space_group_name_H-M   'P 1'
#
loop_
_entity.id
_entity.type
_entity.pdbx_description
1 polymer ?
#
loop_
_entity_poly.entity_id
_entity_poly.type
_entity_poly.pdbx_seq_one_letter_code
_entity_poly.pdbx_strand_id
1 'polypeptide(L)' 'MSDANTTPLSLPGEKHNRDMANPGEMGAFLLAFVIVAALATGFLLKGLAGVGLVMVMIVPVIYVALVLISVGR' A
#
# COMPACT_ATOMS: atom_id res chain seq x y z
N MET A 1 26.47 39.92 1.22
CA MET A 1 25.99 38.87 0.32
C MET A 1 26.45 37.54 0.88
N SER A 2 25.50 36.60 1.06
CA SER A 2 25.71 35.15 1.12
C SER A 2 26.50 34.58 2.32
N ASP A 3 26.09 33.54 3.06
CA ASP A 3 25.20 32.42 2.76
C ASP A 3 24.48 31.92 4.02
N ALA A 4 23.15 31.96 4.02
CA ALA A 4 22.36 31.18 4.95
C ALA A 4 22.38 29.71 4.47
N ASN A 5 23.35 28.94 4.96
CA ASN A 5 23.36 27.49 4.80
C ASN A 5 22.19 26.90 5.60
N THR A 6 21.04 26.77 4.96
CA THR A 6 19.79 26.22 5.52
C THR A 6 19.79 24.70 5.54
N THR A 7 20.88 24.07 6.00
CA THR A 7 20.87 22.63 6.27
C THR A 7 20.10 22.40 7.58
N PRO A 8 19.00 21.62 7.59
CA PRO A 8 18.30 21.31 8.82
C PRO A 8 19.20 20.42 9.70
N LEU A 9 19.65 20.98 10.82
CA LEU A 9 20.39 20.24 11.86
C LEU A 9 19.47 19.14 12.41
N SER A 10 19.76 17.90 12.04
CA SER A 10 19.14 16.71 12.63
C SER A 10 19.59 16.64 14.09
N LEU A 11 18.63 16.58 15.02
CA LEU A 11 18.92 16.53 16.45
C LEU A 11 19.61 15.19 16.79
N PRO A 12 20.64 15.18 17.65
CA PRO A 12 21.29 13.95 18.11
C PRO A 12 20.26 13.06 18.80
N GLY A 13 19.87 11.95 18.15
CA GLY A 13 18.88 11.00 18.66
C GLY A 13 17.55 10.96 17.88
N GLU A 14 17.36 11.82 16.87
CA GLU A 14 16.22 11.68 15.98
C GLU A 14 16.45 10.47 15.06
N LYS A 15 15.70 9.39 15.29
CA LYS A 15 15.60 8.32 14.30
C LYS A 15 14.94 8.92 13.07
N HIS A 16 15.73 9.36 12.12
CA HIS A 16 15.27 9.64 10.76
C HIS A 16 14.95 8.32 10.04
N ASN A 17 14.07 7.50 10.64
CA ASN A 17 13.43 6.36 10.02
C ASN A 17 12.18 6.88 9.31
N ARG A 18 12.38 7.64 8.23
CA ARG A 18 11.44 7.53 7.12
C ARG A 18 11.99 6.41 6.27
N ASP A 19 11.70 5.19 6.71
CA ASP A 19 12.08 3.95 6.04
C ASP A 19 11.33 3.86 4.71
N MET A 20 11.72 4.66 3.72
CA MET A 20 11.21 4.64 2.34
C MET A 20 11.51 3.30 1.61
N ALA A 21 11.99 2.28 2.33
CA ALA A 21 12.41 0.99 1.84
C ALA A 21 12.01 -0.15 2.79
N ASN A 22 10.92 -0.01 3.56
CA ASN A 22 10.34 -1.17 4.22
C ASN A 22 9.68 -2.07 3.15
N PRO A 23 10.16 -3.31 2.94
CA PRO A 23 9.56 -4.23 1.97
C PRO A 23 8.07 -4.47 2.24
N GLY A 24 7.61 -4.31 3.49
CA GLY A 24 6.20 -4.38 3.85
C GLY A 24 5.34 -3.24 3.27
N GLU A 25 5.85 -2.01 3.27
CA GLU A 25 5.11 -0.86 2.72
C GLU A 25 5.01 -0.95 1.20
N MET A 26 6.10 -1.30 0.52
CA MET A 26 6.08 -1.58 -0.92
C MET A 26 5.08 -2.69 -1.29
N GLY A 27 5.03 -3.76 -0.50
CA GLY A 27 4.08 -4.85 -0.70
C GLY A 27 2.62 -4.40 -0.57
N ALA A 28 2.31 -3.57 0.42
CA ALA A 28 0.97 -3.01 0.61
C ALA A 28 0.55 -2.10 -0.55
N PHE A 29 1.46 -1.24 -1.03
CA PHE A 29 1.19 -0.38 -2.19
C PHE A 29 0.96 -1.18 -3.48
N LEU A 30 1.76 -2.23 -3.72
CA LEU A 30 1.56 -3.12 -4.87
C LEU A 30 0.22 -3.85 -4.81
N LEU A 31 -0.15 -4.38 -3.64
CA LEU A 31 -1.45 -5.03 -3.45
C LEU A 31 -2.60 -4.05 -3.73
N ALA A 32 -2.53 -2.84 -3.18
CA ALA A 32 -3.54 -1.81 -3.41
C ALA A 32 -3.67 -1.47 -4.90
N PHE A 33 -2.55 -1.32 -5.61
CA PHE A 33 -2.54 -1.06 -7.05
C PHE A 33 -3.22 -2.18 -7.85
N VAL A 34 -2.92 -3.45 -7.53
CA VAL A 34 -3.54 -4.61 -8.17
C VAL A 34 -5.05 -4.65 -7.94
N ILE A 35 -5.50 -4.35 -6.72
CA ILE A 35 -6.94 -4.29 -6.39
C ILE A 35 -7.64 -3.23 -7.23
N VAL A 36 -7.06 -2.02 -7.31
CA VAL A 36 -7.64 -0.92 -8.09
C VAL A 36 -7.69 -1.27 -9.59
N ALA A 37 -6.63 -1.86 -10.13
CA ALA A 37 -6.58 -2.31 -11.52
C ALA A 37 -7.68 -3.36 -11.81
N ALA A 38 -7.83 -4.36 -10.94
CA ALA A 38 -8.86 -5.38 -11.08
C ALA A 38 -10.28 -4.79 -11.04
N LEU A 39 -10.53 -3.83 -10.15
CA LEU A 39 -11.82 -3.13 -10.06
C LEU A 39 -12.09 -2.29 -11.32
N ALA A 40 -11.08 -1.58 -11.82
CA ALA A 40 -11.20 -0.81 -13.05
C ALA A 40 -11.49 -1.71 -14.26
N THR A 41 -10.79 -2.84 -14.39
CA THR A 41 -11.06 -3.83 -15.44
C THR A 41 -12.45 -4.44 -15.32
N GLY A 42 -12.88 -4.81 -14.11
CA GLY A 42 -14.23 -5.33 -13.86
C GLY A 42 -15.31 -4.31 -14.26
N PHE A 43 -15.11 -3.05 -13.91
CA PHE A 43 -16.00 -1.96 -14.29
C PHE A 43 -16.04 -1.73 -15.81
N LEU A 44 -14.90 -1.71 -16.48
CA LEU A 44 -14.82 -1.50 -17.93
C LEU A 44 -15.51 -2.61 -18.73
N LEU A 45 -15.40 -3.86 -18.28
CA LEU A 45 -15.95 -5.01 -19.00
C LEU A 45 -17.44 -5.25 -18.73
N LYS A 46 -17.90 -5.03 -17.49
CA LYS A 46 -19.24 -5.46 -17.03
C LYS A 46 -19.99 -4.39 -16.20
N GLY A 47 -19.48 -3.16 -16.14
CA GLY A 47 -20.06 -2.07 -15.36
C GLY A 47 -20.09 -2.38 -13.85
N LEU A 48 -21.15 -1.93 -13.16
CA LEU A 48 -21.32 -2.18 -11.72
C LEU A 48 -21.34 -3.68 -11.37
N ALA A 49 -21.90 -4.53 -12.23
CA ALA A 49 -21.94 -5.97 -11.98
C ALA A 49 -20.53 -6.59 -11.95
N GLY A 50 -19.62 -6.07 -12.77
CA GLY A 50 -18.21 -6.48 -12.75
C GLY A 50 -17.49 -6.10 -11.46
N VAL A 51 -17.75 -4.89 -10.94
CA VAL A 51 -17.21 -4.45 -9.64
C VAL A 51 -17.72 -5.36 -8.52
N GLY A 52 -19.01 -5.71 -8.54
CA GLY A 52 -19.60 -6.64 -7.58
C GLY A 52 -18.94 -8.02 -7.60
N LEU A 53 -18.68 -8.57 -8.79
CA LEU A 53 -17.98 -9.85 -8.94
C LEU A 53 -16.53 -9.80 -8.42
N VAL A 54 -15.79 -8.73 -8.72
CA VAL A 54 -14.43 -8.55 -8.21
C VAL A 54 -14.43 -8.48 -6.68
N MET A 55 -15.38 -7.76 -6.07
CA MET A 55 -15.48 -7.67 -4.62
C MET A 55 -15.80 -9.02 -3.96
N VAL A 56 -16.74 -9.80 -4.51
CA VAL A 56 -17.05 -11.14 -3.99
C VAL A 56 -15.81 -12.05 -4.01
N MET A 57 -14.96 -11.92 -5.03
CA MET A 57 -13.73 -12.72 -5.14
C MET A 57 -12.60 -12.23 -4.25
N ILE A 58 -12.52 -10.92 -3.97
CA ILE A 58 -11.38 -10.35 -3.24
C ILE A 58 -11.52 -10.49 -1.72
N VAL A 59 -12.74 -10.50 -1.20
CA VAL A 59 -13.03 -10.66 0.23
C VAL A 59 -12.38 -11.93 0.82
N PRO A 60 -12.55 -13.14 0.27
CA PRO A 60 -11.90 -14.34 0.81
C PRO A 60 -10.37 -14.29 0.69
N VAL A 61 -9.83 -13.66 -0.35
CA VAL A 61 -8.37 -13.50 -0.52
C VAL A 61 -7.79 -12.62 0.58
N ILE A 62 -8.43 -11.48 0.86
CA ILE A 62 -8.01 -10.58 1.94
C ILE A 62 -8.15 -11.28 3.29
N TYR A 63 -9.24 -12.02 3.52
CA TYR A 63 -9.42 -12.79 4.74
C TYR A 63 -8.27 -13.78 4.99
N VAL A 64 -7.90 -14.58 3.97
CA VAL A 64 -6.78 -15.52 4.08
C VAL A 64 -5.46 -14.80 4.30
N ALA A 65 -5.19 -13.70 3.57
CA ALA A 65 -3.97 -12.92 3.74
C ALA A 65 -3.85 -12.36 5.17
N LEU A 66 -4.93 -11.79 5.71
CA LEU A 66 -4.97 -11.27 7.08
C LEU A 66 -4.80 -12.38 8.12
N VAL A 67 -5.40 -13.55 7.91
CA VAL A 67 -5.19 -14.71 8.79
C VAL A 67 -3.73 -15.16 8.77
N LEU A 68 -3.11 -15.27 7.59
CA LEU A 68 -1.70 -15.66 7.47
C LEU A 68 -0.77 -14.66 8.16
N ILE A 69 -1.02 -13.37 7.99
CA ILE A 69 -0.29 -12.30 8.68
C ILE A 69 -0.54 -12.35 10.20
N SER A 70 -1.76 -12.70 10.64
CA SER A 70 -2.08 -12.79 12.07
C SER A 70 -1.50 -14.03 12.75
N VAL A 71 -1.29 -15.13 12.01
CA VAL A 71 -0.74 -16.40 12.54
C VAL A 71 0.78 -16.41 12.52
N GLY A 72 1.41 -15.77 11.53
CA GLY A 72 2.86 -15.55 11.51
C GLY A 72 3.25 -14.39 12.41
N ARG A 73 3.83 -14.69 13.58
CA ARG A 73 4.48 -13.69 14.45
C ARG A 73 5.43 -12.76 13.71
#